data_AF-A0A3N5XAL5-F1
#
_entry.id   AF-A0A3N5XAL5-F1
#
_cell.length_a   1.000
_cell.length_b   1.000
_cell.length_c   1.000
_cell.angle_alpha   90.00
_cell.angle_beta   90.00
_cell.angle_gamma   90.00
#
_symmetry.space_group_name_H-M   'P 1'
#
loop_
_entity.id
_entity.type
_entity.pdbx_description
1 polymer ?
#
loop_
_entity_poly.entity_id
_entity_poly.type
_entity_poly.pdbx_seq_one_letter_code
_entity_poly.pdbx_strand_id
1 'polypeptide(L)'
;MCRVTALLVGLGLCLAAGAAEADIMDCVGVTYDSTKTIQEVQLGFVPNLTRVKLANPVVVTGLMYNGFFVQEQGPATPFGGVFVYTGGAPTAWAVGDLVEVIGEVYDYFTMTEVRIYNNLGCAKIVGSATVPAPVELTACDLNDSVNAEAEKWEGVLVKLDSVRVIDRNDGTGRWWLVKEIDSDAGCAANDSLWIGHESYQPYAIPDSLDTLCTLIGHGDFKWNIYRLQPRSNNDILHCGLAPAPNTRFAYPIDDTHIGVEFDRTLQEASAEIASNYYESGFDIDILTAVMEPDSYGVILTTSSMAGYRDSLITRELVVQNVANDDGVAMTTPNTELFFPGVKDVEFMRTVADIASLAQGPICVGAVVTAAPSESYLDRHMFIQDRAGFGYGLD
;
A
#
# COMPACT_ATOMS: atom_id res chain seq x y z
N MET A 1 -26.52 -22.10 -20.37
CA MET A 1 -26.99 -23.40 -19.86
C MET A 1 -25.78 -24.07 -19.25
N CYS A 2 -25.68 -24.44 -17.97
CA CYS A 2 -26.67 -24.93 -17.02
C CYS A 2 -26.29 -24.46 -15.60
N ARG A 3 -27.23 -23.83 -14.89
CA ARG A 3 -27.15 -23.58 -13.44
C ARG A 3 -27.54 -24.88 -12.73
N VAL A 4 -26.72 -25.35 -11.80
CA VAL A 4 -27.11 -26.42 -10.86
C VAL A 4 -27.43 -25.76 -9.52
N THR A 5 -28.71 -25.77 -9.17
CA THR A 5 -29.26 -25.34 -7.89
C THR A 5 -29.35 -26.57 -6.99
N ALA A 6 -28.60 -26.61 -5.90
CA ALA A 6 -28.76 -27.61 -4.85
C ALA A 6 -29.33 -26.92 -3.60
N LEU A 7 -30.62 -27.17 -3.37
CA LEU A 7 -31.37 -26.81 -2.18
C LEU A 7 -31.14 -27.91 -1.14
N LEU A 8 -30.45 -27.61 -0.02
CA LEU A 8 -30.44 -28.48 1.14
C LEU A 8 -30.87 -27.68 2.38
N VAL A 9 -32.07 -28.00 2.86
CA VAL A 9 -32.67 -27.50 4.09
C VAL A 9 -32.02 -28.23 5.25
N GLY A 10 -31.17 -27.53 6.00
CA GLY A 10 -30.58 -28.00 7.26
C GLY A 10 -30.94 -27.04 8.38
N LEU A 11 -31.96 -27.40 9.16
CA LEU A 11 -32.35 -26.72 10.39
C LEU A 11 -31.27 -26.97 11.46
N GLY A 12 -30.21 -26.17 11.42
CA GLY A 12 -29.14 -26.18 12.41
C GLY A 12 -29.35 -25.05 13.41
N LEU A 13 -29.61 -25.42 14.66
CA LEU A 13 -29.59 -24.55 15.84
C LEU A 13 -28.32 -23.67 15.79
N CYS A 14 -28.46 -22.40 15.43
CA CYS A 14 -27.39 -21.44 15.54
C CYS A 14 -27.31 -21.05 17.02
N LEU A 15 -26.45 -21.74 17.79
CA LEU A 15 -25.90 -21.13 18.99
C LEU A 15 -25.16 -19.89 18.49
N ALA A 16 -25.74 -18.72 18.72
CA ALA A 16 -25.01 -17.47 18.66
C ALA A 16 -23.86 -17.58 19.67
N ALA A 17 -22.67 -17.95 19.19
CA ALA A 17 -21.45 -17.60 19.86
C ALA A 17 -21.42 -16.07 19.83
N GLY A 18 -21.82 -15.46 20.95
CA GLY A 18 -21.66 -14.03 21.13
C GLY A 18 -20.20 -13.71 20.92
N ALA A 19 -19.89 -12.96 19.86
CA ALA A 19 -18.72 -12.11 19.91
C ALA A 19 -18.95 -11.22 21.13
N ALA A 20 -18.15 -11.43 22.18
CA ALA A 20 -18.13 -10.51 23.31
C ALA A 20 -17.83 -9.14 22.72
N GLU A 21 -18.81 -8.23 22.82
CA GLU A 21 -18.57 -6.82 22.56
C GLU A 21 -17.33 -6.43 23.39
N ALA A 22 -16.36 -5.79 22.75
CA ALA A 22 -15.27 -5.15 23.48
C ALA A 22 -15.84 -3.90 24.17
N ASP A 23 -16.80 -4.12 25.08
CA ASP A 23 -17.31 -3.12 26.00
C ASP A 23 -16.18 -2.89 26.98
N ILE A 24 -15.42 -1.82 26.73
CA ILE A 24 -14.27 -1.50 27.54
C ILE A 24 -14.74 -1.33 28.99
N MET A 25 -14.11 -2.10 29.89
CA MET A 25 -14.45 -2.20 31.30
C MET A 25 -14.52 -0.83 31.98
N ASP A 26 -15.50 -0.62 32.86
CA ASP A 26 -15.51 0.52 33.77
C ASP A 26 -14.27 0.45 34.69
N CYS A 27 -13.65 1.60 34.96
CA CYS A 27 -12.40 1.66 35.72
C CYS A 27 -12.56 1.51 37.23
N VAL A 28 -13.78 1.29 37.71
CA VAL A 28 -14.07 1.15 39.14
C VAL A 28 -13.45 -0.12 39.68
N GLY A 29 -12.58 0.02 40.69
CA GLY A 29 -11.94 -1.11 41.38
C GLY A 29 -10.72 -1.71 40.67
N VAL A 30 -10.30 -1.15 39.53
CA VAL A 30 -9.06 -1.56 38.85
C VAL A 30 -7.86 -0.99 39.61
N THR A 31 -6.93 -1.86 40.00
CA THR A 31 -5.71 -1.48 40.74
C THR A 31 -4.59 -1.07 39.80
N TYR A 32 -3.81 -0.06 40.20
CA TYR A 32 -2.64 0.44 39.49
C TYR A 32 -1.52 0.76 40.49
N ASP A 33 -0.27 0.75 40.01
CA ASP A 33 0.92 0.94 40.83
C ASP A 33 1.24 2.43 41.02
N SER A 34 1.00 3.24 39.99
CA SER A 34 1.21 4.69 40.04
C SER A 34 0.36 5.45 39.02
N THR A 35 0.32 6.77 39.18
CA THR A 35 -0.31 7.69 38.24
C THR A 35 0.78 8.39 37.43
N LYS A 36 0.65 8.40 36.09
CA LYS A 36 1.68 8.85 35.15
C LYS A 36 1.12 9.64 33.99
N THR A 37 1.81 10.67 33.52
CA THR A 37 1.46 11.35 32.26
C THR A 37 1.85 10.47 31.07
N ILE A 38 1.36 10.81 29.86
CA ILE A 38 1.79 10.07 28.67
C ILE A 38 3.30 10.28 28.44
N GLN A 39 3.81 11.50 28.64
CA GLN A 39 5.25 11.75 28.45
C GLN A 39 6.11 10.95 29.43
N GLU A 40 5.68 10.77 30.69
CA GLU A 40 6.44 9.93 31.63
C GLU A 40 6.50 8.46 31.20
N VAL A 41 5.42 7.95 30.60
CA VAL A 41 5.38 6.59 30.04
C VAL A 41 6.33 6.51 28.84
N GLN A 42 6.21 7.43 27.89
CA GLN A 42 6.99 7.48 26.65
C GLN A 42 8.49 7.73 26.87
N LEU A 43 8.87 8.50 27.90
CA LEU A 43 10.28 8.75 28.24
C LEU A 43 10.95 7.56 28.98
N GLY A 44 10.26 6.44 29.16
CA GLY A 44 10.79 5.25 29.83
C GLY A 44 10.97 5.41 31.34
N PHE A 45 10.31 6.37 31.98
CA PHE A 45 10.31 6.50 33.44
C PHE A 45 9.43 5.47 34.14
N VAL A 46 8.70 4.67 33.36
CA VAL A 46 7.84 3.59 33.83
C VAL A 46 8.42 2.26 33.34
N PRO A 47 8.79 1.33 34.23
CA PRO A 47 9.25 0.01 33.80
C PRO A 47 8.18 -0.73 32.99
N ASN A 48 8.60 -1.47 31.98
CA ASN A 48 7.74 -2.38 31.22
C ASN A 48 7.01 -3.35 32.18
N LEU A 49 5.77 -3.71 31.87
CA LEU A 49 4.84 -4.51 32.69
C LEU A 49 4.32 -3.81 33.97
N THR A 50 4.48 -2.50 34.10
CA THR A 50 3.93 -1.72 35.23
C THR A 50 2.51 -1.25 34.93
N ARG A 51 1.59 -1.36 35.89
CA ARG A 51 0.24 -0.84 35.75
C ARG A 51 0.16 0.61 36.15
N VAL A 52 -0.30 1.46 35.24
CA VAL A 52 -0.43 2.90 35.46
C VAL A 52 -1.84 3.39 35.20
N LYS A 53 -2.25 4.40 35.96
CA LYS A 53 -3.35 5.29 35.57
C LYS A 53 -2.78 6.48 34.83
N LEU A 54 -3.29 6.80 33.64
CA LEU A 54 -2.92 8.05 32.97
C LEU A 54 -3.43 9.25 33.79
N ALA A 55 -2.55 10.22 34.04
CA ALA A 55 -2.73 11.23 35.08
C ALA A 55 -3.94 12.14 34.88
N ASN A 56 -4.21 12.50 33.62
CA ASN A 56 -5.38 13.25 33.23
C ASN A 56 -6.19 12.42 32.23
N PRO A 57 -7.50 12.68 32.08
CA PRO A 57 -8.22 12.18 30.92
C PRO A 57 -7.56 12.65 29.62
N VAL A 58 -7.47 11.74 28.66
CA VAL A 58 -6.76 11.89 27.38
C VAL A 58 -7.76 11.83 26.23
N VAL A 59 -7.44 12.47 25.11
CA VAL A 59 -8.34 12.57 23.95
C VAL A 59 -8.05 11.45 22.99
N VAL A 60 -9.06 10.71 22.55
CA VAL A 60 -8.95 9.74 21.46
C VAL A 60 -8.66 10.48 20.16
N THR A 61 -7.53 10.19 19.52
CA THR A 61 -7.09 10.87 18.29
C THR A 61 -7.14 9.97 17.05
N GLY A 62 -7.25 8.65 17.22
CA GLY A 62 -7.45 7.67 16.15
C GLY A 62 -8.00 6.34 16.65
N LEU A 63 -8.85 5.69 15.86
CA LEU A 63 -9.39 4.35 16.14
C LEU A 63 -8.75 3.35 15.19
N MET A 64 -8.23 2.25 15.74
CA MET A 64 -7.55 1.19 14.99
C MET A 64 -8.25 -0.15 15.21
N TYR A 65 -7.94 -1.14 14.37
CA TYR A 65 -8.62 -2.45 14.40
C TYR A 65 -8.41 -3.25 15.71
N ASN A 66 -7.38 -2.91 16.50
CA ASN A 66 -6.95 -3.58 17.74
C ASN A 66 -6.82 -2.64 18.95
N GLY A 67 -7.22 -1.38 18.81
CA GLY A 67 -7.07 -0.38 19.86
C GLY A 67 -7.34 1.04 19.38
N PHE A 68 -6.75 2.02 20.04
CA PHE A 68 -6.95 3.43 19.72
C PHE A 68 -5.76 4.27 20.17
N PHE A 69 -5.47 5.34 19.44
CA PHE A 69 -4.48 6.33 19.84
C PHE A 69 -5.11 7.40 20.74
N VAL A 70 -4.37 7.83 21.76
CA VAL A 70 -4.75 8.93 22.63
C VAL A 70 -3.63 9.94 22.75
N GLN A 71 -4.01 11.21 22.98
CA GLN A 71 -3.07 12.29 23.30
C GLN A 71 -3.54 13.08 24.51
N GLU A 72 -2.60 13.75 25.16
CA GLU A 72 -2.93 14.73 26.19
C GLU A 72 -3.77 15.88 25.64
N GLN A 73 -4.59 16.47 26.50
CA GLN A 73 -5.43 17.62 26.12
C GLN A 73 -4.56 18.86 25.85
N GLY A 74 -4.97 19.66 24.87
CA GLY A 74 -4.30 20.90 24.49
C GLY A 74 -3.47 20.75 23.22
N PRO A 75 -2.51 21.66 22.98
CA PRO A 75 -1.58 21.54 21.85
C PRO A 75 -0.79 20.23 21.94
N ALA A 76 -0.52 19.60 20.79
CA ALA A 76 0.32 18.41 20.74
C ALA A 76 1.74 18.73 21.27
N THR A 77 2.28 17.83 22.08
CA THR A 77 3.63 17.94 22.64
C THR A 77 4.48 16.74 22.22
N PRO A 78 5.82 16.88 22.19
CA PRO A 78 6.72 15.73 22.16
C PRO A 78 6.35 14.71 23.24
N PHE A 79 6.37 13.42 22.88
CA PHE A 79 6.01 12.28 23.73
C PHE A 79 4.57 12.35 24.28
N GLY A 80 3.69 13.15 23.66
CA GLY A 80 2.34 13.44 24.16
C GLY A 80 1.26 12.49 23.66
N GLY A 81 1.63 11.41 22.98
CA GLY A 81 0.71 10.42 22.41
C GLY A 81 1.12 8.99 22.78
N VAL A 82 0.14 8.08 22.83
CA VAL A 82 0.38 6.65 23.07
C VAL A 82 -0.73 5.82 22.47
N PHE A 83 -0.40 4.60 22.06
CA PHE A 83 -1.39 3.63 21.63
C PHE A 83 -1.96 2.84 22.82
N VAL A 84 -3.28 2.71 22.89
CA VAL A 84 -3.97 1.88 23.88
C VAL A 84 -4.43 0.59 23.21
N TYR A 85 -3.77 -0.51 23.55
CA TYR A 85 -4.06 -1.83 22.99
C TYR A 85 -5.18 -2.52 23.78
N THR A 86 -6.25 -2.88 23.07
CA THR A 86 -7.42 -3.55 23.65
C THR A 86 -7.65 -4.95 23.10
N GLY A 87 -6.92 -5.36 22.05
CA GLY A 87 -7.10 -6.64 21.36
C GLY A 87 -8.22 -6.64 20.31
N GLY A 88 -8.98 -5.55 20.18
CA GLY A 88 -10.01 -5.34 19.16
C GLY A 88 -10.32 -3.85 18.97
N ALA A 89 -11.16 -3.52 18.00
CA ALA A 89 -11.60 -2.15 17.80
C ALA A 89 -12.71 -1.81 18.80
N PRO A 90 -12.63 -0.69 19.55
CA PRO A 90 -13.77 -0.20 20.31
C PRO A 90 -14.83 0.32 19.33
N THR A 91 -16.01 -0.29 19.32
CA THR A 91 -17.05 -0.03 18.31
C THR A 91 -17.98 1.15 18.64
N ALA A 92 -18.05 1.55 19.91
CA ALA A 92 -18.93 2.63 20.39
C ALA A 92 -18.21 3.96 20.61
N TRP A 93 -16.94 4.06 20.22
CA TRP A 93 -16.07 5.20 20.53
C TRP A 93 -15.84 6.05 19.27
N ALA A 94 -15.47 7.31 19.47
CA ALA A 94 -15.19 8.27 18.41
C ALA A 94 -13.90 9.04 18.68
N VAL A 95 -13.27 9.50 17.58
CA VAL A 95 -12.20 10.52 17.67
C VAL A 95 -12.77 11.78 18.33
N GLY A 96 -12.07 12.29 19.34
CA GLY A 96 -12.51 13.40 20.19
C GLY A 96 -13.14 12.98 21.52
N ASP A 97 -13.37 11.69 21.76
CA ASP A 97 -13.78 11.21 23.08
C ASP A 97 -12.68 11.47 24.12
N LEU A 98 -13.08 11.96 25.29
CA LEU A 98 -12.18 12.18 26.41
C LEU A 98 -12.27 10.97 27.35
N VAL A 99 -11.15 10.29 27.57
CA VAL A 99 -11.14 8.99 28.25
C VAL A 99 -10.19 8.96 29.43
N GLU A 100 -10.61 8.30 30.51
CA GLU A 100 -9.70 7.82 31.56
C GLU A 100 -9.17 6.44 31.17
N VAL A 101 -7.87 6.20 31.37
CA VAL A 101 -7.21 4.93 31.04
C VAL A 101 -6.41 4.44 32.23
N ILE A 102 -6.58 3.16 32.56
CA ILE A 102 -5.70 2.41 33.45
C ILE A 102 -5.25 1.19 32.69
N GLY A 103 -3.95 0.92 32.61
CA GLY A 103 -3.45 -0.24 31.90
C GLY A 103 -2.00 -0.56 32.22
N GLU A 104 -1.52 -1.65 31.65
CA GLU A 104 -0.14 -2.10 31.78
C GLU A 104 0.71 -1.47 30.66
N VAL A 105 1.78 -0.76 31.03
CA VAL A 105 2.76 -0.26 30.06
C VAL A 105 3.51 -1.46 29.47
N TYR A 106 3.61 -1.51 28.15
CA TYR A 106 4.28 -2.60 27.45
C TYR A 106 5.05 -2.12 26.23
N ASP A 107 6.27 -2.65 26.04
CA ASP A 107 7.06 -2.42 24.83
C ASP A 107 6.83 -3.55 23.82
N TYR A 108 6.10 -3.26 22.75
CA TYR A 108 5.78 -4.20 21.67
C TYR A 108 6.61 -3.91 20.42
N PHE A 109 7.63 -4.74 20.19
CA PHE A 109 8.55 -4.58 19.07
C PHE A 109 9.15 -3.18 18.96
N THR A 110 9.58 -2.63 20.11
CA THR A 110 10.12 -1.28 20.32
C THR A 110 9.10 -0.14 20.36
N MET A 111 7.81 -0.40 20.17
CA MET A 111 6.74 0.59 20.38
C MET A 111 6.26 0.59 21.83
N THR A 112 6.08 1.75 22.45
CA THR A 112 5.46 1.83 23.78
C THR A 112 3.93 1.92 23.66
N GLU A 113 3.24 0.98 24.30
CA GLU A 113 1.76 0.92 24.35
C GLU A 113 1.23 0.75 25.78
N VAL A 114 -0.04 1.10 25.98
CA VAL A 114 -0.79 0.82 27.21
C VAL A 114 -1.80 -0.28 26.96
N ARG A 115 -1.63 -1.44 27.59
CA ARG A 115 -2.48 -2.61 27.41
C ARG A 115 -3.61 -2.64 28.42
N ILE A 116 -4.83 -2.80 27.91
CA ILE A 116 -6.02 -3.07 28.73
C ILE A 116 -6.66 -4.43 28.44
N TYR A 117 -6.19 -5.11 27.39
CA TYR A 117 -6.60 -6.47 27.01
C TYR A 117 -6.42 -7.50 28.14
N ASN A 118 -7.22 -8.58 28.16
CA ASN A 118 -7.13 -9.67 29.15
C ASN A 118 -7.17 -9.22 30.62
N ASN A 119 -8.01 -8.24 30.96
CA ASN A 119 -8.14 -7.68 32.32
C ASN A 119 -6.85 -7.03 32.86
N LEU A 120 -5.97 -6.54 31.97
CA LEU A 120 -4.79 -5.77 32.35
C LEU A 120 -5.13 -4.30 32.68
N GLY A 121 -6.34 -3.86 32.36
CA GLY A 121 -6.75 -2.48 32.55
C GLY A 121 -8.21 -2.21 32.19
N CYS A 122 -8.49 -0.93 32.00
CA CYS A 122 -9.78 -0.37 31.65
C CYS A 122 -9.59 0.94 30.89
N ALA A 123 -10.61 1.37 30.16
CA ALA A 123 -10.73 2.75 29.72
C ALA A 123 -12.19 3.18 29.69
N LYS A 124 -12.45 4.44 30.02
CA LYS A 124 -13.81 4.96 30.20
C LYS A 124 -13.95 6.33 29.57
N ILE A 125 -14.97 6.50 28.72
CA ILE A 125 -15.37 7.82 28.24
C ILE A 125 -15.91 8.64 29.41
N VAL A 126 -15.27 9.77 29.67
CA VAL A 126 -15.65 10.74 30.72
C VAL A 126 -16.13 12.07 30.14
N GLY A 127 -16.08 12.23 28.81
CA GLY A 127 -16.60 13.40 28.10
C GLY A 127 -16.11 13.44 26.66
N SER A 128 -15.99 14.65 26.12
CA SER A 128 -15.37 14.92 24.82
C SER A 128 -14.44 16.12 24.93
N ALA A 129 -13.47 16.19 24.02
CA ALA A 129 -12.50 17.27 23.94
C ALA A 129 -12.12 17.56 22.47
N THR A 130 -11.55 18.73 22.23
CA THR A 130 -10.97 19.03 20.91
C THR A 130 -9.72 18.18 20.70
N VAL A 131 -9.65 17.52 19.55
CA VAL A 131 -8.46 16.77 19.13
C VAL A 131 -7.30 17.75 18.97
N PRO A 132 -6.11 17.48 19.54
CA PRO A 132 -4.92 18.29 19.30
C PRO A 132 -4.68 18.48 17.80
N ALA A 133 -4.34 19.71 17.39
CA ALA A 133 -3.95 19.95 16.01
C ALA A 133 -2.74 19.07 15.65
N PRO A 134 -2.69 18.48 14.45
CA PRO A 134 -1.53 17.71 14.01
C PRO A 134 -0.25 18.56 14.06
N VAL A 135 0.86 17.94 14.44
CA VAL A 135 2.18 18.57 14.34
C VAL A 135 2.65 18.50 12.90
N GLU A 136 2.95 19.65 12.30
CA GLU A 136 3.54 19.73 10.95
C GLU A 136 4.99 19.22 11.02
N LEU A 137 5.30 18.20 10.20
CA LEU A 137 6.60 17.55 10.08
C LEU A 137 6.89 17.23 8.62
N THR A 138 8.16 17.03 8.29
CA THR A 138 8.59 16.44 7.02
C THR A 138 8.69 14.92 7.13
N ALA A 139 8.73 14.22 6.00
CA ALA A 139 9.04 12.79 5.96
C ALA A 139 10.40 12.48 6.61
N CYS A 140 11.36 13.41 6.53
CA CYS A 140 12.71 13.27 7.08
C CYS A 140 12.75 13.36 8.61
N ASP A 141 11.85 14.14 9.21
CA ASP A 141 11.75 14.24 10.67
C ASP A 141 11.38 12.89 11.31
N LEU A 142 10.70 12.03 10.54
CA LEU A 142 10.27 10.70 10.97
C LEU A 142 11.18 9.58 10.44
N ASN A 143 11.74 9.70 9.24
CA ASN A 143 12.44 8.61 8.55
C ASN A 143 13.92 8.44 8.92
N ASP A 144 14.21 8.15 10.19
CA ASP A 144 15.57 7.74 10.59
C ASP A 144 15.54 6.67 11.68
N SER A 145 16.12 5.51 11.38
CA SER A 145 16.14 4.30 12.22
C SER A 145 16.93 4.43 13.52
N VAL A 146 17.56 5.59 13.76
CA VAL A 146 18.34 5.90 14.96
C VAL A 146 17.92 7.23 15.60
N ASN A 147 16.80 7.82 15.16
CA ASN A 147 16.48 9.20 15.48
C ASN A 147 15.65 9.36 16.76
N ALA A 148 16.32 9.85 17.81
CA ALA A 148 15.64 10.32 19.02
C ALA A 148 14.60 11.43 18.74
N GLU A 149 14.73 12.15 17.62
CA GLU A 149 13.74 13.17 17.22
C GLU A 149 12.47 12.57 16.64
N ALA A 150 12.51 11.39 15.99
CA ALA A 150 11.33 10.72 15.49
C ALA A 150 10.54 10.05 16.63
N GLU A 151 11.25 9.51 17.62
CA GLU A 151 10.68 8.88 18.81
C GLU A 151 9.66 9.76 19.55
N LYS A 152 9.94 11.06 19.64
CA LYS A 152 9.05 12.00 20.34
C LYS A 152 7.69 12.18 19.65
N TRP A 153 7.53 11.66 18.45
CA TRP A 153 6.29 11.70 17.69
C TRP A 153 5.58 10.34 17.61
N GLU A 154 6.12 9.30 18.28
CA GLU A 154 5.41 8.04 18.43
C GLU A 154 4.05 8.25 19.11
N GLY A 155 2.99 7.75 18.50
CA GLY A 155 1.60 7.89 18.96
C GLY A 155 1.02 9.30 18.87
N VAL A 156 1.78 10.29 18.41
CA VAL A 156 1.33 11.67 18.22
C VAL A 156 0.71 11.83 16.82
N LEU A 157 -0.37 12.60 16.71
CA LEU A 157 -0.96 12.99 15.44
C LEU A 157 -0.07 14.04 14.75
N VAL A 158 0.40 13.70 13.56
CA VAL A 158 1.31 14.52 12.74
C VAL A 158 0.72 14.74 11.35
N LYS A 159 1.22 15.76 10.66
CA LYS A 159 0.85 16.13 9.30
C LYS A 159 2.11 16.35 8.47
N LEU A 160 2.16 15.73 7.29
CA LEU A 160 3.09 16.07 6.22
C LEU A 160 2.35 16.97 5.23
N ASP A 161 3.00 18.02 4.75
CA ASP A 161 2.37 19.05 3.91
C ASP A 161 2.59 18.83 2.40
N SER A 162 3.71 18.25 1.96
CA SER A 162 4.01 18.07 0.54
C SER A 162 4.82 16.80 0.27
N VAL A 163 4.14 15.69 0.03
CA VAL A 163 4.79 14.42 -0.32
C VAL A 163 4.30 13.86 -1.64
N ARG A 164 5.12 13.03 -2.29
CA ARG A 164 4.75 12.27 -3.48
C ARG A 164 4.82 10.78 -3.21
N VAL A 165 3.81 10.04 -3.67
CA VAL A 165 3.83 8.57 -3.63
C VAL A 165 4.88 8.06 -4.60
N ILE A 166 5.83 7.25 -4.12
CA ILE A 166 6.89 6.67 -4.95
C ILE A 166 6.77 5.15 -5.06
N ASP A 167 6.11 4.50 -4.11
CA ASP A 167 5.76 3.08 -4.18
C ASP A 167 4.38 2.87 -3.53
N ARG A 168 3.56 1.99 -4.10
CA ARG A 168 2.23 1.66 -3.56
C ARG A 168 2.23 0.41 -2.71
N ASN A 169 3.30 -0.37 -2.74
CA ASN A 169 3.30 -1.68 -2.11
C ASN A 169 4.71 -2.17 -1.77
N ASP A 170 4.96 -2.44 -0.50
CA ASP A 170 6.16 -3.15 -0.01
C ASP A 170 6.21 -4.66 -0.35
N GLY A 171 5.27 -5.15 -1.16
CA GLY A 171 5.05 -6.56 -1.47
C GLY A 171 4.03 -7.26 -0.56
N THR A 172 3.51 -6.58 0.47
CA THR A 172 2.51 -7.13 1.41
C THR A 172 1.12 -6.53 1.26
N GLY A 173 0.99 -5.43 0.52
CA GLY A 173 -0.24 -4.66 0.32
C GLY A 173 -0.60 -3.79 1.54
N ARG A 174 0.32 -3.62 2.48
CA ARG A 174 0.08 -2.95 3.78
C ARG A 174 0.78 -1.61 3.91
N TRP A 175 1.87 -1.43 3.19
CA TRP A 175 2.69 -0.24 3.27
C TRP A 175 2.94 0.30 1.87
N TRP A 176 2.84 1.62 1.77
CA TRP A 176 3.16 2.40 0.59
C TRP A 176 4.16 3.48 0.99
N LEU A 177 4.99 3.91 0.06
CA LEU A 177 6.14 4.77 0.31
C LEU A 177 5.86 6.14 -0.29
N VAL A 178 6.02 7.18 0.51
CA VAL A 178 6.04 8.57 0.05
C VAL A 178 7.44 9.13 0.12
N LYS A 179 7.68 10.20 -0.62
CA LYS A 179 8.91 10.97 -0.63
C LYS A 179 8.59 12.45 -0.51
N GLU A 180 9.33 13.17 0.32
CA GLU A 180 9.26 14.63 0.40
C GLU A 180 9.47 15.26 -1.00
N ILE A 181 8.65 16.24 -1.37
CA ILE A 181 8.81 16.97 -2.65
C ILE A 181 9.32 18.39 -2.48
N ASP A 182 9.28 18.94 -1.27
CA ASP A 182 9.91 20.22 -1.01
C ASP A 182 11.44 20.09 -0.91
N SER A 183 12.12 21.23 -0.95
CA SER A 183 13.56 21.28 -0.78
C SER A 183 13.89 21.71 0.65
N ASP A 184 13.44 20.95 1.63
CA ASP A 184 13.76 21.24 3.01
C ASP A 184 15.24 21.00 3.32
N ALA A 185 15.88 22.05 3.84
CA ALA A 185 17.29 22.09 4.14
C ALA A 185 17.62 21.16 5.32
N GLY A 186 17.90 19.89 5.03
CA GLY A 186 18.19 18.85 6.03
C GLY A 186 17.88 17.43 5.54
N CYS A 187 17.00 17.30 4.55
CA CYS A 187 16.48 16.05 4.00
C CYS A 187 17.43 15.28 3.05
N ALA A 188 18.74 15.54 3.06
CA ALA A 188 19.64 15.15 1.95
C ALA A 188 19.94 13.64 1.82
N ALA A 189 19.55 12.79 2.78
CA ALA A 189 19.92 11.37 2.78
C ALA A 189 18.74 10.39 2.81
N ASN A 190 17.61 10.74 3.44
CA ASN A 190 16.50 9.83 3.74
C ASN A 190 15.18 10.61 3.88
N ASP A 191 14.53 10.91 2.77
CA ASP A 191 13.33 11.75 2.69
C ASP A 191 12.05 10.95 2.38
N SER A 192 12.09 9.63 2.58
CA SER A 192 10.99 8.74 2.20
C SER A 192 10.36 8.06 3.43
N LEU A 193 9.05 8.13 3.60
CA LEU A 193 8.37 7.57 4.77
C LEU A 193 7.37 6.48 4.37
N TRP A 194 7.37 5.38 5.12
CA TRP A 194 6.35 4.35 4.95
C TRP A 194 5.04 4.77 5.60
N ILE A 195 3.96 4.63 4.84
CA ILE A 195 2.60 4.98 5.22
C ILE A 195 1.75 3.72 5.13
N GLY A 196 0.90 3.45 6.12
CA GLY A 196 0.17 2.19 6.13
C GLY A 196 -0.35 1.74 7.49
N HIS A 197 -0.76 0.49 7.52
CA HIS A 197 -1.29 -0.21 8.69
C HIS A 197 -0.87 -1.66 8.64
N GLU A 198 -0.60 -2.25 9.79
CA GLU A 198 -0.10 -3.63 9.86
C GLU A 198 -1.10 -4.70 9.37
N SER A 199 -2.41 -4.45 9.45
CA SER A 199 -3.41 -5.49 9.17
C SER A 199 -4.56 -5.06 8.26
N TYR A 200 -4.95 -3.79 8.27
CA TYR A 200 -6.12 -3.31 7.54
C TYR A 200 -5.95 -1.86 7.11
N GLN A 201 -6.21 -1.56 5.84
CA GLN A 201 -6.21 -0.19 5.31
C GLN A 201 -7.63 0.41 5.41
N PRO A 202 -7.86 1.44 6.25
CA PRO A 202 -9.16 2.11 6.34
C PRO A 202 -9.37 3.19 5.26
N TYR A 203 -8.54 3.19 4.21
CA TYR A 203 -8.51 4.18 3.14
C TYR A 203 -8.03 3.58 1.83
N ALA A 204 -8.25 4.29 0.72
CA ALA A 204 -7.68 3.95 -0.58
C ALA A 204 -6.21 4.40 -0.64
N ILE A 205 -5.33 3.53 -1.12
CA ILE A 205 -3.91 3.87 -1.33
C ILE A 205 -3.80 4.70 -2.61
N PRO A 206 -3.27 5.95 -2.55
CA PRO A 206 -3.05 6.78 -3.73
C PRO A 206 -2.18 6.09 -4.78
N ASP A 207 -2.27 6.54 -6.03
CA ASP A 207 -1.47 5.96 -7.11
C ASP A 207 -0.02 6.47 -7.05
N SER A 208 0.89 5.71 -7.68
CA SER A 208 2.29 6.15 -7.80
C SER A 208 2.33 7.53 -8.44
N LEU A 209 3.27 8.37 -8.02
CA LEU A 209 3.47 9.76 -8.42
C LEU A 209 2.39 10.76 -7.99
N ASP A 210 1.29 10.34 -7.38
CA ASP A 210 0.34 11.28 -6.80
C ASP A 210 1.04 12.17 -5.78
N THR A 211 0.75 13.46 -5.84
CA THR A 211 1.26 14.45 -4.90
C THR A 211 0.18 14.74 -3.88
N LEU A 212 0.53 14.74 -2.60
CA LEU A 212 -0.37 14.95 -1.49
C LEU A 212 -0.01 16.27 -0.80
N CYS A 213 -1.02 17.15 -0.67
CA CYS A 213 -0.92 18.46 -0.03
C CYS A 213 -1.16 18.37 1.49
N THR A 214 -1.67 17.24 1.94
CA THR A 214 -1.83 16.94 3.36
C THR A 214 -1.88 15.44 3.50
N LEU A 215 -0.99 14.91 4.33
CA LEU A 215 -1.01 13.52 4.78
C LEU A 215 -0.94 13.51 6.31
N ILE A 216 -2.02 13.12 6.96
CA ILE A 216 -2.15 13.11 8.42
C ILE A 216 -2.10 11.68 8.94
N GLY A 217 -1.50 11.46 10.10
CA GLY A 217 -1.54 10.16 10.76
C GLY A 217 -0.85 10.12 12.09
N HIS A 218 -0.83 8.97 12.73
CA HIS A 218 -0.09 8.73 13.96
C HIS A 218 1.31 8.20 13.65
N GLY A 219 2.32 8.74 14.33
CA GLY A 219 3.66 8.15 14.30
C GLY A 219 3.64 6.73 14.88
N ASP A 220 4.19 5.77 14.15
CA ASP A 220 4.30 4.36 14.54
C ASP A 220 5.75 3.93 14.45
N PHE A 221 6.25 3.21 15.46
CA PHE A 221 7.63 2.73 15.49
C PHE A 221 7.68 1.26 15.89
N LYS A 222 7.87 0.38 14.90
CA LYS A 222 7.98 -1.06 15.12
C LYS A 222 9.07 -1.67 14.28
N TRP A 223 9.77 -2.65 14.85
CA TRP A 223 10.90 -3.32 14.20
C TRP A 223 12.00 -2.35 13.74
N ASN A 224 12.23 -1.29 14.51
CA ASN A 224 13.20 -0.22 14.20
C ASN A 224 12.90 0.57 12.92
N ILE A 225 11.62 0.70 12.55
CA ILE A 225 11.19 1.48 11.39
C ILE A 225 10.06 2.42 11.83
N TYR A 226 10.29 3.72 11.62
CA TYR A 226 9.25 4.74 11.77
C TYR A 226 8.35 4.78 10.55
N ARG A 227 7.06 4.94 10.81
CA ARG A 227 5.99 4.95 9.82
C ARG A 227 4.90 5.92 10.25
N LEU A 228 3.99 6.19 9.32
CA LEU A 228 2.79 6.98 9.58
C LEU A 228 1.54 6.13 9.35
N GLN A 229 0.58 6.22 10.28
CA GLN A 229 -0.70 5.52 10.19
C GLN A 229 -1.86 6.51 10.02
N PRO A 230 -2.32 6.80 8.79
CA PRO A 230 -3.49 7.64 8.56
C PRO A 230 -4.77 6.99 9.10
N ARG A 231 -5.74 7.77 9.57
CA ARG A 231 -6.95 7.23 10.21
C ARG A 231 -8.02 6.87 9.18
N SER A 232 -8.09 7.62 8.09
CA SER A 232 -9.12 7.48 7.04
C SER A 232 -8.75 8.22 5.77
N ASN A 233 -9.59 8.14 4.72
CA ASN A 233 -9.45 8.93 3.50
C ASN A 233 -9.39 10.45 3.76
N ASN A 234 -9.96 10.95 4.86
CA ASN A 234 -9.91 12.39 5.17
C ASN A 234 -8.51 12.88 5.56
N ASP A 235 -7.61 11.95 5.88
CA ASP A 235 -6.22 12.27 6.21
C ASP A 235 -5.31 12.27 4.97
N ILE A 236 -5.84 11.99 3.77
CA ILE A 236 -5.08 11.89 2.53
C ILE A 236 -5.67 12.87 1.52
N LEU A 237 -5.01 14.01 1.33
CA LEU A 237 -5.48 15.07 0.42
C LEU A 237 -4.52 15.25 -0.74
N HIS A 238 -5.01 15.04 -1.96
CA HIS A 238 -4.23 15.21 -3.19
C HIS A 238 -4.00 16.70 -3.50
N CYS A 239 -2.83 17.01 -4.07
CA CYS A 239 -2.53 18.28 -4.70
C CYS A 239 -2.95 18.26 -6.17
N GLY A 240 -4.00 19.01 -6.51
CA GLY A 240 -4.38 19.24 -7.92
C GLY A 240 -4.74 17.95 -8.68
N LEU A 241 -4.59 18.01 -10.01
CA LEU A 241 -4.81 16.87 -10.90
C LEU A 241 -3.63 15.88 -10.77
N ALA A 242 -3.91 14.58 -10.81
CA ALA A 242 -2.86 13.56 -10.82
C ALA A 242 -1.89 13.80 -11.99
N PRO A 243 -0.60 13.40 -11.89
CA PRO A 243 0.32 13.56 -13.01
C PRO A 243 -0.08 12.68 -14.20
N ALA A 244 0.45 13.04 -15.38
CA ALA A 244 0.27 12.25 -16.59
C ALA A 244 0.69 10.78 -16.39
N PRO A 245 0.03 9.82 -17.08
CA PRO A 245 0.36 8.41 -16.95
C PRO A 245 1.76 8.13 -17.49
N ASN A 246 2.43 7.13 -16.91
CA ASN A 246 3.65 6.56 -17.44
C ASN A 246 3.41 5.10 -17.83
N THR A 247 4.06 4.66 -18.90
CA THR A 247 4.14 3.23 -19.20
C THR A 247 5.04 2.53 -18.17
N ARG A 248 4.66 1.30 -17.81
CA ARG A 248 5.47 0.40 -16.96
C ARG A 248 6.23 -0.63 -17.78
N PHE A 249 5.55 -1.21 -18.76
CA PHE A 249 6.11 -2.17 -19.72
C PHE A 249 5.12 -2.39 -20.87
N ALA A 250 5.62 -2.88 -22.00
CA ALA A 250 4.83 -3.35 -23.13
C ALA A 250 5.23 -4.78 -23.50
N TYR A 251 4.28 -5.61 -23.94
CA TYR A 251 4.51 -7.04 -24.17
C TYR A 251 3.59 -7.60 -25.26
N PRO A 252 4.04 -8.54 -26.11
CA PRO A 252 3.15 -9.17 -27.09
C PRO A 252 2.18 -10.14 -26.39
N ILE A 253 0.89 -10.04 -26.70
CA ILE A 253 -0.13 -10.98 -26.24
C ILE A 253 -0.22 -12.17 -27.20
N ASP A 254 -0.21 -11.88 -28.50
CA ASP A 254 -0.14 -12.83 -29.60
C ASP A 254 0.62 -12.20 -30.79
N ASP A 255 0.58 -12.82 -31.97
CA ASP A 255 1.28 -12.29 -33.15
C ASP A 255 0.64 -11.01 -33.73
N THR A 256 -0.48 -10.55 -33.19
CA THR A 256 -1.24 -9.41 -33.70
C THR A 256 -1.69 -8.46 -32.60
N HIS A 257 -1.24 -8.68 -31.36
CA HIS A 257 -1.62 -7.86 -30.22
C HIS A 257 -0.45 -7.57 -29.30
N ILE A 258 -0.39 -6.33 -28.81
CA ILE A 258 0.54 -5.88 -27.78
C ILE A 258 -0.29 -5.36 -26.61
N GLY A 259 0.03 -5.79 -25.40
CA GLY A 259 -0.46 -5.18 -24.16
C GLY A 259 0.51 -4.09 -23.70
N VAL A 260 -0.02 -2.97 -23.24
CA VAL A 260 0.73 -1.87 -22.63
C VAL A 260 0.16 -1.61 -21.24
N GLU A 261 1.00 -1.72 -20.22
CA GLU A 261 0.62 -1.47 -18.83
C GLU A 261 1.08 -0.08 -18.40
N PHE A 262 0.24 0.63 -17.66
CA PHE A 262 0.49 1.97 -17.15
C PHE A 262 0.59 2.00 -15.62
N ASP A 263 1.03 3.12 -15.07
CA ASP A 263 1.19 3.33 -13.62
C ASP A 263 -0.08 3.77 -12.90
N ARG A 264 -1.14 4.10 -13.65
CA ARG A 264 -2.41 4.65 -13.18
C ARG A 264 -3.54 4.43 -14.18
N THR A 265 -4.77 4.77 -13.78
CA THR A 265 -5.94 4.73 -14.66
C THR A 265 -5.88 5.79 -15.76
N LEU A 266 -6.51 5.49 -16.89
CA LEU A 266 -6.40 6.26 -18.12
C LEU A 266 -7.75 6.83 -18.55
N GLN A 267 -7.72 8.03 -19.10
CA GLN A 267 -8.87 8.55 -19.81
C GLN A 267 -9.03 7.80 -21.15
N GLU A 268 -10.12 7.04 -21.27
CA GLU A 268 -10.49 6.24 -22.44
C GLU A 268 -10.33 7.00 -23.76
N ALA A 269 -10.85 8.24 -23.83
CA ALA A 269 -10.80 9.07 -25.03
C ALA A 269 -9.39 9.39 -25.54
N SER A 270 -8.37 9.29 -24.68
CA SER A 270 -6.96 9.45 -25.04
C SER A 270 -6.25 8.11 -25.26
N ALA A 271 -6.60 7.08 -24.49
CA ALA A 271 -5.99 5.76 -24.52
C ALA A 271 -6.40 4.96 -25.77
N GLU A 272 -7.58 5.19 -26.34
CA GLU A 272 -8.07 4.46 -27.51
C GLU A 272 -7.68 5.11 -28.87
N ILE A 273 -6.82 6.13 -28.85
CA ILE A 273 -6.30 6.76 -30.05
C ILE A 273 -5.07 5.98 -30.55
N ALA A 274 -5.21 5.20 -31.62
CA ALA A 274 -4.11 4.39 -32.16
C ALA A 274 -2.83 5.19 -32.48
N SER A 275 -2.95 6.45 -32.95
CA SER A 275 -1.79 7.30 -33.27
C SER A 275 -0.99 7.79 -32.05
N ASN A 276 -1.48 7.53 -30.83
CA ASN A 276 -0.74 7.75 -29.60
C ASN A 276 0.33 6.66 -29.35
N TYR A 277 0.34 5.61 -30.18
CA TYR A 277 1.22 4.46 -30.08
C TYR A 277 1.88 4.21 -31.43
N TYR A 278 3.19 4.00 -31.45
CA TYR A 278 3.89 3.56 -32.67
C TYR A 278 5.19 2.82 -32.34
N GLU A 279 5.56 1.86 -33.17
CA GLU A 279 6.88 1.23 -33.11
C GLU A 279 7.88 2.11 -33.84
N SER A 280 9.03 2.42 -33.22
CA SER A 280 9.97 3.43 -33.75
C SER A 280 10.66 3.00 -35.05
N GLY A 281 10.79 1.70 -35.30
CA GLY A 281 11.28 1.13 -36.55
C GLY A 281 10.25 1.13 -37.70
N PHE A 282 8.97 1.38 -37.39
CA PHE A 282 7.83 1.30 -38.32
C PHE A 282 7.69 -0.04 -39.04
N ASP A 283 8.18 -1.11 -38.42
CA ASP A 283 8.07 -2.48 -38.94
C ASP A 283 6.73 -3.13 -38.51
N ILE A 284 6.12 -2.60 -37.45
CA ILE A 284 4.87 -3.07 -36.87
C ILE A 284 3.89 -1.90 -36.84
N ASP A 285 2.79 -2.02 -37.60
CA ASP A 285 1.76 -1.00 -37.66
C ASP A 285 0.83 -1.15 -36.45
N ILE A 286 0.50 -0.05 -35.77
CA ILE A 286 -0.56 -0.02 -34.75
C ILE A 286 -1.87 0.33 -35.45
N LEU A 287 -2.83 -0.59 -35.42
CA LEU A 287 -4.10 -0.48 -36.14
C LEU A 287 -5.20 0.10 -35.25
N THR A 288 -5.32 -0.40 -34.02
CA THR A 288 -6.30 0.05 -33.02
C THR A 288 -5.71 -0.03 -31.62
N ALA A 289 -6.27 0.77 -30.72
CA ALA A 289 -6.00 0.72 -29.28
C ALA A 289 -7.34 0.59 -28.55
N VAL A 290 -7.43 -0.32 -27.58
CA VAL A 290 -8.63 -0.55 -26.79
C VAL A 290 -8.23 -0.58 -25.32
N MET A 291 -8.85 0.26 -24.50
CA MET A 291 -8.56 0.29 -23.08
C MET A 291 -9.22 -0.92 -22.40
N GLU A 292 -8.49 -1.57 -21.49
CA GLU A 292 -9.06 -2.65 -20.69
C GLU A 292 -9.89 -2.06 -19.53
N PRO A 293 -11.19 -2.41 -19.40
CA PRO A 293 -12.02 -1.91 -18.31
C PRO A 293 -11.46 -2.29 -16.95
N ASP A 294 -11.48 -1.36 -15.99
CA ASP A 294 -11.04 -1.56 -14.61
C ASP A 294 -9.57 -2.06 -14.48
N SER A 295 -8.73 -1.75 -15.47
CA SER A 295 -7.31 -2.12 -15.54
C SER A 295 -6.41 -0.89 -15.76
N TYR A 296 -5.10 -1.07 -15.64
CA TYR A 296 -4.09 -0.10 -16.07
C TYR A 296 -3.56 -0.40 -17.48
N GLY A 297 -4.33 -1.17 -18.28
CA GLY A 297 -3.89 -1.77 -19.53
C GLY A 297 -4.57 -1.20 -20.78
N VAL A 298 -3.82 -1.15 -21.88
CA VAL A 298 -4.33 -0.94 -23.24
C VAL A 298 -3.88 -2.08 -24.13
N ILE A 299 -4.83 -2.67 -24.87
CA ILE A 299 -4.55 -3.67 -25.90
C ILE A 299 -4.46 -2.98 -27.25
N LEU A 300 -3.30 -3.07 -27.88
CA LEU A 300 -3.04 -2.62 -29.23
C LEU A 300 -3.24 -3.79 -30.19
N THR A 301 -4.02 -3.60 -31.26
CA THR A 301 -4.03 -4.51 -32.41
C THR A 301 -3.00 -4.02 -33.41
N THR A 302 -2.16 -4.92 -33.91
CA THR A 302 -1.02 -4.61 -34.76
C THR A 302 -1.06 -5.33 -36.11
N SER A 303 -0.17 -4.96 -37.03
CA SER A 303 0.22 -5.85 -38.11
C SER A 303 0.89 -7.13 -37.55
N SER A 304 0.99 -8.17 -38.38
CA SER A 304 1.49 -9.48 -37.95
C SER A 304 2.97 -9.43 -37.54
N MET A 305 3.23 -9.80 -36.28
CA MET A 305 4.56 -9.98 -35.68
C MET A 305 5.13 -11.40 -35.84
N ALA A 306 4.41 -12.34 -36.48
CA ALA A 306 4.84 -13.73 -36.62
C ALA A 306 6.24 -13.91 -37.23
N GLY A 307 6.66 -12.98 -38.11
CA GLY A 307 8.00 -12.99 -38.71
C GLY A 307 9.15 -12.73 -37.74
N TYR A 308 8.85 -12.31 -36.51
CA TYR A 308 9.85 -12.00 -35.49
C TYR A 308 9.95 -13.04 -34.36
N ARG A 309 9.27 -14.18 -34.48
CA ARG A 309 9.26 -15.23 -33.45
C ARG A 309 10.66 -15.68 -33.05
N ASP A 310 11.58 -15.79 -33.99
CA ASP A 310 12.98 -16.18 -33.72
C ASP A 310 13.92 -14.97 -33.52
N SER A 311 13.40 -13.75 -33.57
CA SER A 311 14.22 -12.53 -33.38
C SER A 311 14.71 -12.39 -31.95
N LEU A 312 16.02 -12.14 -31.81
CA LEU A 312 16.70 -11.74 -30.57
C LEU A 312 16.82 -10.21 -30.43
N ILE A 313 16.23 -9.45 -31.34
CA ILE A 313 16.29 -7.99 -31.35
C ILE A 313 14.98 -7.47 -30.75
N THR A 314 15.10 -6.63 -29.72
CA THR A 314 13.99 -5.89 -29.13
C THR A 314 13.50 -4.79 -30.08
N ARG A 315 12.22 -4.45 -29.95
CA ARG A 315 11.57 -3.32 -30.61
C ARG A 315 11.20 -2.27 -29.60
N GLU A 316 11.04 -1.06 -30.09
CA GLU A 316 10.77 0.10 -29.26
C GLU A 316 9.35 0.58 -29.54
N LEU A 317 8.45 0.42 -28.56
CA LEU A 317 7.13 1.02 -28.60
C LEU A 317 7.20 2.40 -27.96
N VAL A 318 6.83 3.43 -28.73
CA VAL A 318 6.70 4.80 -28.25
C VAL A 318 5.24 5.09 -27.94
N VAL A 319 4.99 5.64 -26.76
CA VAL A 319 3.66 6.01 -26.26
C VAL A 319 3.65 7.49 -25.92
N GLN A 320 2.65 8.22 -26.42
CA GLN A 320 2.57 9.68 -26.28
C GLN A 320 1.13 10.17 -26.18
N ASN A 321 0.94 11.36 -25.60
CA ASN A 321 -0.36 12.05 -25.50
C ASN A 321 -1.50 11.26 -24.81
N VAL A 322 -1.20 10.12 -24.18
CA VAL A 322 -2.17 9.41 -23.32
C VAL A 322 -2.35 10.22 -22.04
N ALA A 323 -3.59 10.35 -21.57
CA ALA A 323 -3.96 11.10 -20.40
C ALA A 323 -4.52 10.21 -19.29
N ASN A 324 -4.39 10.66 -18.05
CA ASN A 324 -5.06 10.06 -16.90
C ASN A 324 -6.54 10.47 -16.85
N ASP A 325 -7.30 9.91 -15.91
CA ASP A 325 -8.73 10.22 -15.72
C ASP A 325 -9.02 11.72 -15.47
N ASP A 326 -8.05 12.44 -14.90
CA ASP A 326 -8.11 13.89 -14.68
C ASP A 326 -7.84 14.73 -15.94
N GLY A 327 -7.51 14.08 -17.07
CA GLY A 327 -7.24 14.73 -18.36
C GLY A 327 -5.83 15.32 -18.49
N VAL A 328 -4.89 14.94 -17.62
CA VAL A 328 -3.49 15.35 -17.72
C VAL A 328 -2.75 14.41 -18.68
N ALA A 329 -2.40 14.92 -19.86
CA ALA A 329 -1.73 14.18 -20.91
C ALA A 329 -0.21 14.12 -20.76
N MET A 330 0.41 13.03 -21.23
CA MET A 330 1.86 12.90 -21.38
C MET A 330 2.44 14.08 -22.17
N THR A 331 3.39 14.81 -21.58
CA THR A 331 4.12 15.90 -22.25
C THR A 331 5.42 15.45 -22.91
N THR A 332 5.94 14.30 -22.47
CA THR A 332 7.12 13.63 -23.02
C THR A 332 6.72 12.21 -23.36
N PRO A 333 7.04 11.70 -24.57
CA PRO A 333 6.77 10.31 -24.90
C PRO A 333 7.52 9.35 -23.99
N ASN A 334 6.86 8.27 -23.60
CA ASN A 334 7.51 7.11 -22.99
C ASN A 334 7.94 6.12 -24.08
N THR A 335 8.98 5.34 -23.77
CA THR A 335 9.56 4.36 -24.67
C THR A 335 9.70 3.04 -23.91
N GLU A 336 9.09 1.97 -24.45
CA GLU A 336 9.18 0.62 -23.90
C GLU A 336 9.86 -0.34 -24.88
N LEU A 337 10.80 -1.12 -24.39
CA LEU A 337 11.43 -2.19 -25.15
C LEU A 337 10.67 -3.49 -24.98
N PHE A 338 10.43 -4.23 -26.06
CA PHE A 338 9.79 -5.54 -26.01
C PHE A 338 10.35 -6.48 -27.08
N PHE A 339 10.22 -7.79 -26.88
CA PHE A 339 10.48 -8.76 -27.94
C PHE A 339 9.21 -8.95 -28.78
N PRO A 340 9.22 -8.68 -30.09
CA PRO A 340 8.05 -8.87 -30.93
C PRO A 340 7.74 -10.35 -31.19
N GLY A 341 6.45 -10.64 -31.31
CA GLY A 341 5.91 -11.98 -31.50
C GLY A 341 6.00 -12.84 -30.23
N VAL A 342 5.15 -13.87 -30.17
CA VAL A 342 5.17 -14.82 -29.05
C VAL A 342 6.23 -15.89 -29.28
N LYS A 343 7.14 -16.03 -28.32
CA LYS A 343 8.25 -17.00 -28.35
C LYS A 343 7.77 -18.40 -27.97
N ASP A 344 8.44 -19.43 -28.44
CA ASP A 344 8.19 -20.81 -28.01
C ASP A 344 9.19 -21.25 -26.91
N VAL A 345 8.97 -22.43 -26.34
CA VAL A 345 9.84 -23.00 -25.30
C VAL A 345 11.20 -23.41 -25.89
N GLU A 346 11.27 -23.73 -27.18
CA GLU A 346 12.52 -24.05 -27.87
C GLU A 346 13.45 -22.83 -27.95
N PHE A 347 12.93 -21.67 -28.32
CA PHE A 347 13.61 -20.38 -28.28
C PHE A 347 14.19 -20.12 -26.88
N MET A 348 13.40 -20.40 -25.83
CA MET A 348 13.85 -20.22 -24.45
C MET A 348 15.02 -21.14 -24.04
N ARG A 349 15.19 -22.28 -24.71
CA ARG A 349 16.24 -23.28 -24.41
C ARG A 349 17.49 -23.13 -25.25
N THR A 350 17.36 -22.64 -26.48
CA THR A 350 18.44 -22.59 -27.47
C THR A 350 19.32 -21.36 -27.31
N VAL A 351 18.80 -20.29 -26.69
CA VAL A 351 19.55 -19.08 -26.41
C VAL A 351 20.36 -19.28 -25.13
N ALA A 352 21.67 -19.46 -25.30
CA ALA A 352 22.59 -19.82 -24.21
C ALA A 352 22.66 -18.81 -23.06
N ASP A 353 22.11 -17.60 -23.22
CA ASP A 353 22.13 -16.57 -22.18
C ASP A 353 21.01 -15.51 -22.36
N ILE A 354 19.74 -15.91 -22.23
CA ILE A 354 18.59 -14.97 -22.31
C ILE A 354 18.71 -13.83 -21.30
N ALA A 355 19.35 -14.08 -20.15
CA ALA A 355 19.58 -13.09 -19.11
C ALA A 355 20.50 -11.94 -19.55
N SER A 356 21.42 -12.16 -20.51
CA SER A 356 22.27 -11.09 -21.06
C SER A 356 21.65 -10.36 -22.25
N LEU A 357 20.48 -10.82 -22.74
CA LEU A 357 19.72 -10.23 -23.86
C LEU A 357 18.44 -9.50 -23.40
N ALA A 358 17.97 -9.75 -22.17
CA ALA A 358 16.71 -9.22 -21.65
C ALA A 358 16.79 -7.71 -21.35
N GLN A 359 16.51 -6.88 -22.35
CA GLN A 359 16.26 -5.43 -22.18
C GLN A 359 14.76 -5.08 -22.14
N GLY A 360 13.88 -6.09 -22.20
CA GLY A 360 12.43 -5.95 -22.18
C GLY A 360 11.74 -7.31 -21.91
N PRO A 361 10.43 -7.34 -21.65
CA PRO A 361 9.70 -8.56 -21.34
C PRO A 361 9.65 -9.53 -22.54
N ILE A 362 9.66 -10.82 -22.24
CA ILE A 362 9.53 -11.92 -23.20
C ILE A 362 8.23 -12.67 -22.88
N CYS A 363 7.36 -12.82 -23.88
CA CYS A 363 6.17 -13.66 -23.75
C CYS A 363 6.41 -15.01 -24.43
N VAL A 364 6.10 -16.08 -23.69
CA VAL A 364 6.27 -17.46 -24.13
C VAL A 364 4.90 -18.12 -24.29
N GLY A 365 4.60 -18.60 -25.49
CA GLY A 365 3.40 -19.34 -25.81
C GLY A 365 3.56 -20.81 -25.47
N ALA A 366 3.05 -21.24 -24.32
CA ALA A 366 3.19 -22.61 -23.86
C ALA A 366 1.96 -23.12 -23.09
N VAL A 367 1.84 -24.44 -22.96
CA VAL A 367 0.89 -25.15 -22.13
C VAL A 367 1.53 -25.41 -20.77
N VAL A 368 0.85 -25.03 -19.69
CA VAL A 368 1.27 -25.37 -18.32
C VAL A 368 1.05 -26.86 -18.10
N THR A 369 2.13 -27.61 -17.84
CA THR A 369 2.13 -29.07 -17.65
C THR A 369 2.19 -29.50 -16.19
N ALA A 370 2.55 -28.59 -15.28
CA ALA A 370 2.37 -28.76 -13.84
C ALA A 370 2.22 -27.39 -13.14
N ALA A 371 1.24 -27.30 -12.25
CA ALA A 371 0.99 -26.14 -11.38
C ALA A 371 1.89 -26.19 -10.13
N PRO A 372 2.16 -25.03 -9.48
CA PRO A 372 2.99 -25.00 -8.28
C PRO A 372 2.42 -25.89 -7.17
N SER A 373 3.30 -26.60 -6.44
CA SER A 373 2.92 -27.20 -5.16
C SER A 373 2.76 -26.11 -4.11
N GLU A 374 1.80 -26.24 -3.18
CA GLU A 374 1.56 -25.29 -2.08
C GLU A 374 2.70 -25.22 -1.03
N SER A 375 3.93 -25.60 -1.37
CA SER A 375 5.07 -25.41 -0.48
C SER A 375 5.60 -23.98 -0.61
N TYR A 376 5.81 -23.33 0.54
CA TYR A 376 6.20 -21.92 0.68
C TYR A 376 7.51 -21.52 0.00
N LEU A 377 8.25 -22.46 -0.60
CA LEU A 377 9.63 -22.25 -1.07
C LEU A 377 9.81 -22.34 -2.58
N ASP A 378 8.90 -22.96 -3.35
CA ASP A 378 9.09 -23.16 -4.79
C ASP A 378 7.83 -22.80 -5.60
N ARG A 379 7.69 -21.52 -5.95
CA ARG A 379 6.69 -21.03 -6.92
C ARG A 379 7.18 -21.25 -8.36
N HIS A 380 7.37 -22.50 -8.75
CA HIS A 380 7.71 -22.86 -10.13
C HIS A 380 6.50 -23.40 -10.89
N MET A 381 6.40 -23.04 -12.17
CA MET A 381 5.46 -23.64 -13.13
C MET A 381 6.25 -24.32 -14.23
N PHE A 382 5.78 -25.48 -14.68
CA PHE A 382 6.37 -26.19 -15.81
C PHE A 382 5.52 -25.93 -17.05
N ILE A 383 6.18 -25.59 -18.16
CA ILE A 383 5.53 -25.25 -19.43
C ILE A 383 6.13 -26.08 -20.58
N GLN A 384 5.31 -26.37 -21.60
CA GLN A 384 5.70 -27.07 -22.82
C GLN A 384 5.01 -26.43 -24.03
N ASP A 385 5.60 -26.48 -25.22
CA ASP A 385 4.97 -25.96 -26.43
C ASP A 385 3.57 -26.54 -26.69
N ARG A 386 2.68 -25.69 -27.19
CA ARG A 386 1.36 -26.11 -27.67
C ARG A 386 1.52 -26.86 -28.99
N ALA A 387 0.83 -28.00 -29.15
CA ALA A 387 0.89 -28.77 -30.40
C ALA A 387 0.58 -27.90 -31.63
N GLY A 388 1.49 -27.92 -32.63
CA GLY A 388 1.43 -27.08 -33.83
C GLY A 388 2.46 -25.95 -33.89
N PHE A 389 3.26 -25.73 -32.84
CA PHE A 389 4.39 -24.78 -32.84
C PHE A 389 5.72 -25.38 -33.33
N GLY A 390 5.80 -26.69 -33.57
CA GLY A 390 6.99 -27.32 -34.14
C GLY A 390 7.00 -27.25 -35.66
N TYR A 391 8.03 -26.60 -36.22
CA TYR A 391 8.43 -26.91 -37.59
C TYR A 391 8.80 -28.41 -37.65
N GLY A 392 8.33 -29.07 -38.72
CA GLY A 392 8.66 -30.46 -38.98
C GLY A 392 10.18 -30.68 -38.96
N LEU A 393 10.61 -31.62 -38.15
CA LEU A 393 11.95 -32.19 -38.22
C LEU A 393 12.04 -32.99 -39.53
N ASP A 394 12.94 -32.56 -40.43
CA ASP A 394 13.72 -33.49 -41.27
C ASP A 394 15.15 -33.53 -40.71
#